data_AF-A0AAW1Y081-F1
#
_entry.id   AF-A0AAW1Y081-F1
#
_cell.length_a   1.000
_cell.length_b   1.000
_cell.length_c   1.000
_cell.angle_alpha   90.00
_cell.angle_beta   90.00
_cell.angle_gamma   90.00
#
_symmetry.space_group_name_H-M   'P 1'
#
loop_
_entity.id
_entity.type
_entity.pdbx_description
1 polymer ?
#
loop_
_entity_poly.entity_id
_entity_poly.type
_entity_poly.pdbx_seq_one_letter_code
_entity_poly.pdbx_strand_id
1 'polypeptide(L)'
;MSLCLFLLWLVTIPLLVNSQSNPRGYLLNCGAGPSSKSDVIVGSLKYVTDEGYISVGNTSNIKQEDLVPILTTLRYFPDKSSRKYCYEIPVIKGGKYLVRTTYYYGGFDGGTEPPVFDQIVEGTKWSVVNTTEDFANGLSSYYEVVVLAKGKTLSVCLARNNMTGTNSSPFISALELEYLDDSVYNSTDFNKYALSTVARANFGNPADGDIIGFPDDKFNRLWQPFKDQNPVSSNKGIVTPSDFWNVPPAKVFSNSITASRGKQLQIQWPPVSLPSAAYYIALYFQDNRTPSTFSWRVFNVSVNGKTFYSNVNVSTKGLTVYAAQWPLSGKTQIVLTPGVGIPVGPIINAGEVMQIFPLGGATLPRDVTAMHEVKRNFDSPPADWSGDPCLPEANSWTGVTCSYGKFARVIALNLTSVGLSGSLAPNVVSLTALHHIWLGDNKLTGNIPEMGALKELETLHLENNQLEGPIPESLGKLPKLREVYLQNNKLDGDVPDTLQAKKIKIQ
;
A
#
# COMPACT_ATOMS: atom_id res chain seq x y z
N MET A 1 33.69 70.55 15.67
CA MET A 1 34.12 69.41 16.52
C MET A 1 32.88 68.74 17.08
N SER A 2 32.47 67.59 16.55
CA SER A 2 32.15 66.39 17.32
C SER A 2 31.62 65.30 16.38
N LEU A 3 32.03 64.08 16.67
CA LEU A 3 31.93 62.85 15.88
C LEU A 3 30.50 62.42 15.52
N CYS A 4 30.29 61.98 14.27
CA CYS A 4 29.28 60.99 13.93
C CYS A 4 30.00 59.70 13.48
N LEU A 5 29.89 58.65 14.30
CA LEU A 5 30.31 57.30 13.95
C LEU A 5 29.40 56.75 12.83
N PHE A 6 30.00 56.40 11.69
CA PHE A 6 29.40 55.51 10.69
C PHE A 6 29.69 54.06 11.12
N LEU A 7 28.65 53.34 11.57
CA LEU A 7 28.71 51.90 11.79
C LEU A 7 28.25 51.19 10.51
N LEU A 8 29.20 50.53 9.84
CA LEU A 8 28.96 49.53 8.79
C LEU A 8 28.23 48.33 9.41
N TRP A 9 26.95 48.15 9.07
CA TRP A 9 26.25 46.88 9.24
C TRP A 9 26.35 46.08 7.94
N LEU A 10 27.30 45.14 7.93
CA LEU A 10 27.30 44.00 7.02
C LEU A 10 26.06 43.16 7.31
N VAL A 11 25.03 43.27 6.47
CA VAL A 11 23.92 42.32 6.45
C VAL A 11 24.46 41.03 5.87
N THR A 12 24.82 40.09 6.74
CA THR A 12 25.00 38.69 6.37
C THR A 12 23.62 38.14 6.00
N ILE A 13 23.38 38.01 4.69
CA ILE A 13 22.25 37.22 4.19
C ILE A 13 22.50 35.78 4.68
N PRO A 14 21.62 35.17 5.49
CA PRO A 14 21.74 33.76 5.77
C PRO A 14 21.52 33.06 4.43
N LEU A 15 22.54 32.34 3.96
CA LEU A 15 22.36 31.31 2.95
C LEU A 15 21.21 30.43 3.44
N LEU A 16 20.06 30.51 2.75
CA LEU A 16 19.00 29.53 2.87
C LEU A 16 19.64 28.18 2.60
N VAL A 17 19.93 27.44 3.67
CA VAL A 17 20.10 26.00 3.60
C VAL A 17 18.79 25.52 2.97
N ASN A 18 18.89 25.05 1.74
CA ASN A 18 17.75 24.52 1.00
C ASN A 18 17.32 23.25 1.74
N SER A 19 16.51 23.41 2.79
CA SER A 19 15.81 22.35 3.47
C SER A 19 14.91 21.73 2.42
N GLN A 20 15.36 20.66 1.77
CA GLN A 20 14.49 19.83 0.95
C GLN A 20 13.32 19.45 1.85
N SER A 21 12.13 19.90 1.47
CA SER A 21 10.89 19.49 2.12
C SER A 21 10.84 17.97 2.12
N ASN A 22 10.27 17.37 3.17
CA ASN A 22 9.97 15.94 3.19
C ASN A 22 9.36 15.48 1.86
N PRO A 23 9.55 14.20 1.50
CA PRO A 23 8.80 13.57 0.43
C PRO A 23 7.31 13.92 0.50
N ARG A 24 6.67 14.10 -0.65
CA ARG A 24 5.24 14.43 -0.71
C ARG A 24 4.46 13.18 -0.30
N GLY A 25 4.05 13.08 0.96
CA GLY A 25 3.53 11.83 1.46
C GLY A 25 3.15 11.83 2.94
N TYR A 26 2.96 10.62 3.46
CA TYR A 26 2.69 10.34 4.87
C TYR A 26 3.76 9.39 5.38
N LEU A 27 4.40 9.74 6.49
CA LEU A 27 5.42 8.94 7.15
C LEU A 27 4.94 8.70 8.59
N LEU A 28 4.41 7.51 8.84
CA LEU A 28 3.75 7.18 10.10
C LEU A 28 4.64 6.27 10.94
N ASN A 29 4.90 6.68 12.17
CA ASN A 29 5.50 5.86 13.22
C ASN A 29 4.37 5.15 13.99
N CYS A 30 4.19 3.86 13.75
CA CYS A 30 3.05 3.12 14.24
C CYS A 30 3.19 2.82 15.73
N GLY A 31 2.13 3.09 16.49
CA GLY A 31 2.10 2.88 17.94
C GLY A 31 2.77 3.97 18.78
N ALA A 32 3.30 5.02 18.16
CA ALA A 32 3.76 6.22 18.86
C ALA A 32 2.55 7.05 19.31
N GLY A 33 2.26 7.11 20.62
CA GLY A 33 1.12 7.87 21.15
C GLY A 33 1.36 9.38 21.26
N PRO A 34 0.32 10.19 21.57
CA PRO A 34 0.44 11.65 21.71
C PRO A 34 1.39 12.09 22.86
N SER A 35 1.63 11.21 23.82
CA SER A 35 2.58 11.40 24.92
C SER A 35 4.04 11.26 24.50
N SER A 36 4.32 10.64 23.35
CA SER A 36 5.62 10.72 22.66
C SER A 36 5.74 12.11 22.02
N LYS A 37 6.00 13.14 22.85
CA LYS A 37 6.07 14.53 22.43
C LYS A 37 7.31 14.78 21.55
N SER A 38 7.27 14.35 20.30
CA SER A 38 7.97 14.96 19.16
C SER A 38 7.89 13.99 17.98
N ASP A 39 7.66 14.56 16.80
CA ASP A 39 7.88 13.86 15.55
C ASP A 39 9.28 13.25 15.55
N VAL A 40 9.36 12.02 15.05
CA VAL A 40 10.60 11.25 15.08
C VAL A 40 11.39 11.53 13.80
N ILE A 41 12.67 11.86 13.95
CA ILE A 41 13.55 12.12 12.81
C ILE A 41 14.43 10.90 12.54
N VAL A 42 14.36 10.38 11.32
CA VAL A 42 15.25 9.32 10.83
C VAL A 42 15.98 9.87 9.61
N GLY A 43 17.28 10.13 9.77
CA GLY A 43 18.06 10.84 8.76
C GLY A 43 17.51 12.25 8.55
N SER A 44 16.92 12.50 7.37
CA SER A 44 16.25 13.76 7.02
C SER A 44 14.73 13.65 6.93
N LEU A 45 14.18 12.47 7.25
CA LEU A 45 12.74 12.19 7.20
C LEU A 45 12.11 12.39 8.56
N LYS A 46 10.93 13.01 8.56
CA LYS A 46 10.14 13.30 9.77
C LYS A 46 8.90 12.41 9.79
N TYR A 47 8.83 11.54 10.79
CA TYR A 47 7.70 10.63 11.02
C TYR A 47 6.77 11.20 12.09
N VAL A 48 5.48 11.11 11.83
CA VAL A 48 4.42 11.52 12.76
C VAL A 48 3.74 10.28 13.35
N THR A 49 2.97 10.46 14.41
CA THR A 49 2.12 9.38 14.97
C THR A 49 1.12 8.85 13.92
N ASP A 50 0.76 7.58 14.05
CA ASP A 50 -0.28 6.93 13.26
C ASP A 50 -1.71 7.17 13.80
N GLU A 51 -1.84 7.87 14.93
CA GLU A 51 -3.12 8.34 15.48
C GLU A 51 -3.91 9.16 14.45
N GLY A 52 -5.22 8.89 14.36
CA GLY A 52 -6.11 9.54 13.40
C GLY A 52 -6.12 8.91 12.00
N TYR A 53 -5.17 8.03 11.67
CA TYR A 53 -5.19 7.23 10.44
C TYR A 53 -5.75 5.82 10.65
N ILE A 54 -5.87 5.38 11.91
CA ILE A 54 -6.45 4.11 12.30
C ILE A 54 -7.22 4.26 13.62
N SER A 55 -8.34 3.54 13.75
CA SER A 55 -9.24 3.65 14.91
C SER A 55 -9.18 2.47 15.88
N VAL A 56 -8.36 1.46 15.58
CA VAL A 56 -8.30 0.18 16.29
C VAL A 56 -6.86 -0.28 16.50
N GLY A 57 -6.68 -1.30 17.33
CA GLY A 57 -5.37 -1.88 17.64
C GLY A 57 -4.71 -1.27 18.88
N ASN A 58 -3.82 -2.05 19.47
CA ASN A 58 -3.07 -1.72 20.67
C ASN A 58 -1.65 -1.29 20.30
N THR A 59 -0.98 -0.55 21.18
CA THR A 59 0.39 -0.06 20.97
C THR A 59 1.35 -0.75 21.93
N SER A 60 2.59 -0.99 21.50
CA SER A 60 3.65 -1.53 22.35
C SER A 60 4.99 -0.86 22.08
N ASN A 61 5.85 -0.81 23.10
CA ASN A 61 7.24 -0.39 23.00
C ASN A 61 8.15 -1.61 22.90
N ILE A 62 9.19 -1.52 22.08
CA ILE A 62 10.23 -2.54 21.96
C ILE A 62 11.35 -2.23 22.95
N LYS A 63 11.77 -3.24 23.73
CA LYS A 63 12.74 -3.08 24.83
C LYS A 63 14.20 -3.22 24.41
N GLN A 64 14.49 -3.16 23.12
CA GLN A 64 15.84 -3.32 22.59
C GLN A 64 16.52 -1.97 22.43
N GLU A 65 17.79 -1.90 22.83
CA GLU A 65 18.64 -0.71 22.69
C GLU A 65 19.09 -0.52 21.23
N ASP A 66 19.50 0.70 20.88
CA ASP A 66 20.08 1.07 19.57
C ASP A 66 19.19 0.82 18.34
N LEU A 67 17.88 0.73 18.51
CA LEU A 67 16.95 0.67 17.39
C LEU A 67 16.80 2.04 16.71
N VAL A 68 16.62 2.00 15.39
CA VAL A 68 16.14 3.18 14.66
C VAL A 68 14.81 3.61 15.28
N PRO A 69 14.58 4.91 15.54
CA PRO A 69 13.42 5.38 16.30
C PRO A 69 12.04 4.86 15.84
N ILE A 70 11.81 4.70 14.52
CA ILE A 70 10.56 4.16 13.97
C ILE A 70 10.33 2.65 14.23
N LEU A 71 11.30 1.98 14.85
CA LEU A 71 11.24 0.57 15.23
C LEU A 71 11.09 0.38 16.75
N THR A 72 11.16 1.46 17.53
CA THR A 72 11.02 1.40 18.99
C THR A 72 9.56 1.24 19.45
N THR A 73 8.61 1.48 18.55
CA THR A 73 7.18 1.34 18.78
C THR A 73 6.54 0.51 17.68
N LEU A 74 5.41 -0.12 18.01
CA LEU A 74 4.55 -0.75 17.02
C LEU A 74 3.09 -0.68 17.42
N ARG A 75 2.20 -0.82 16.43
CA ARG A 75 0.78 -1.11 16.62
C ARG A 75 0.50 -2.56 16.29
N TYR A 76 -0.29 -3.25 17.10
CA TYR A 76 -0.68 -4.64 16.91
C TYR A 76 -2.19 -4.85 17.09
N PHE A 77 -2.71 -5.92 16.49
CA PHE A 77 -4.15 -6.16 16.35
C PHE A 77 -4.55 -7.52 16.94
N PRO A 78 -4.88 -7.57 18.25
CA PRO A 78 -5.14 -8.82 18.96
C PRO A 78 -6.55 -9.38 18.79
N ASP A 79 -7.50 -8.58 18.29
CA ASP A 79 -8.85 -9.06 18.00
C ASP A 79 -8.81 -10.19 16.95
N LYS A 80 -9.63 -11.21 17.17
CA LYS A 80 -9.72 -12.40 16.31
C LYS A 80 -11.04 -12.47 15.56
N SER A 81 -12.01 -11.66 15.97
CA SER A 81 -13.34 -11.57 15.34
C SER A 81 -13.31 -10.71 14.08
N SER A 82 -12.51 -9.64 14.09
CA SER A 82 -12.29 -8.75 12.96
C SER A 82 -11.51 -9.43 11.83
N ARG A 83 -11.97 -9.22 10.58
CA ARG A 83 -11.34 -9.84 9.40
C ARG A 83 -10.18 -9.05 8.81
N LYS A 84 -10.07 -7.76 9.11
CA LYS A 84 -8.96 -6.90 8.69
C LYS A 84 -8.90 -5.62 9.54
N TYR A 85 -7.74 -4.98 9.53
CA TYR A 85 -7.46 -3.72 10.22
C TYR A 85 -6.83 -2.75 9.24
N CYS A 86 -7.51 -1.64 8.94
CA CYS A 86 -7.10 -0.74 7.87
C CYS A 86 -6.73 0.65 8.40
N TYR A 87 -5.57 1.12 7.95
CA TYR A 87 -5.25 2.54 7.90
C TYR A 87 -6.02 3.20 6.75
N GLU A 88 -6.57 4.38 7.00
CA GLU A 88 -7.31 5.20 6.03
C GLU A 88 -6.57 6.53 5.83
N ILE A 89 -5.75 6.60 4.77
CA ILE A 89 -4.85 7.74 4.57
C ILE A 89 -5.41 8.69 3.49
N PRO A 90 -5.56 9.99 3.77
CA PRO A 90 -6.02 10.95 2.77
C PRO A 90 -5.03 11.04 1.61
N VAL A 91 -5.53 11.00 0.38
CA VAL A 91 -4.70 11.03 -0.84
C VAL A 91 -5.37 11.82 -1.94
N ILE A 92 -4.58 12.18 -2.96
CA ILE A 92 -5.08 12.78 -4.19
C ILE A 92 -5.64 11.66 -5.05
N LYS A 93 -6.93 11.75 -5.39
CA LYS A 93 -7.56 10.83 -6.33
C LYS A 93 -6.83 10.85 -7.68
N GLY A 94 -6.44 9.69 -8.17
CA GLY A 94 -5.63 9.52 -9.37
C GLY A 94 -4.13 9.71 -9.15
N GLY A 95 -3.70 10.04 -7.93
CA GLY A 95 -2.28 10.05 -7.58
C GLY A 95 -1.71 8.65 -7.53
N LYS A 96 -0.45 8.51 -7.94
CA LYS A 96 0.31 7.26 -7.85
C LYS A 96 1.18 7.30 -6.59
N TYR A 97 1.11 6.25 -5.78
CA TYR A 97 1.80 6.19 -4.49
C TYR A 97 2.64 4.92 -4.40
N LEU A 98 3.85 5.07 -3.87
CA LEU A 98 4.62 3.97 -3.30
C LEU A 98 4.21 3.82 -1.84
N VAL A 99 3.70 2.65 -1.47
CA VAL A 99 3.37 2.30 -0.09
C VAL A 99 4.47 1.39 0.43
N ARG A 100 5.11 1.76 1.55
CA ARG A 100 6.06 0.91 2.26
C ARG A 100 5.54 0.59 3.66
N THR A 101 5.55 -0.69 4.00
CA THR A 101 5.21 -1.19 5.34
C THR A 101 6.45 -1.81 5.96
N THR A 102 6.78 -1.40 7.18
CA THR A 102 7.96 -1.87 7.91
C THR A 102 7.57 -2.58 9.20
N TYR A 103 8.25 -3.70 9.47
CA TYR A 103 7.95 -4.62 10.55
C TYR A 103 9.21 -4.96 11.33
N TYR A 104 9.24 -4.58 12.61
CA TYR A 104 10.22 -5.05 13.57
C TYR A 104 9.50 -5.75 14.73
N TYR A 105 9.59 -7.09 14.78
CA TYR A 105 8.84 -7.88 15.75
C TYR A 105 9.37 -7.70 17.18
N GLY A 106 10.68 -7.78 17.38
CA GLY A 106 11.33 -7.56 18.67
C GLY A 106 10.82 -8.41 19.85
N GLY A 107 10.03 -9.47 19.60
CA GLY A 107 9.38 -10.26 20.65
C GLY A 107 8.42 -9.46 21.53
N PHE A 108 7.75 -8.44 20.98
CA PHE A 108 6.96 -7.46 21.77
C PHE A 108 5.85 -8.07 22.64
N ASP A 109 5.33 -9.23 22.25
CA ASP A 109 4.28 -9.98 22.95
C ASP A 109 4.85 -11.13 23.81
N GLY A 110 6.19 -11.22 23.93
CA GLY A 110 6.89 -12.31 24.61
C GLY A 110 7.02 -13.60 23.81
N GLY A 111 6.53 -13.64 22.57
CA GLY A 111 6.63 -14.80 21.68
C GLY A 111 7.98 -14.90 20.97
N THR A 112 8.37 -16.13 20.60
CA THR A 112 9.60 -16.43 19.85
C THR A 112 9.38 -16.63 18.35
N GLU A 113 8.13 -16.61 17.89
CA GLU A 113 7.77 -16.80 16.48
C GLU A 113 6.89 -15.63 16.04
N PRO A 114 7.36 -14.80 15.09
CA PRO A 114 6.54 -13.69 14.60
C PRO A 114 5.30 -14.22 13.85
N PRO A 115 4.17 -13.51 13.94
CA PRO A 115 2.97 -13.86 13.19
C PRO A 115 3.17 -13.71 11.69
N VAL A 116 2.62 -14.65 10.93
CA VAL A 116 2.48 -14.55 9.47
C VAL A 116 1.07 -14.07 9.15
N PHE A 117 0.93 -13.02 8.36
CA PHE A 117 -0.38 -12.40 8.07
C PHE A 117 -0.38 -11.71 6.70
N ASP A 118 -1.54 -11.32 6.21
CA ASP A 118 -1.71 -10.73 4.87
C ASP A 118 -1.70 -9.20 4.92
N GLN A 119 -1.25 -8.58 3.82
CA GLN A 119 -1.41 -7.16 3.55
C GLN A 119 -2.35 -6.92 2.38
N ILE A 120 -3.18 -5.89 2.50
CA ILE A 120 -4.21 -5.52 1.54
C ILE A 120 -4.09 -4.03 1.25
N VAL A 121 -4.24 -3.64 -0.02
CA VAL A 121 -4.38 -2.24 -0.44
C VAL A 121 -5.60 -2.08 -1.32
N GLU A 122 -6.47 -1.11 -1.01
CA GLU A 122 -7.64 -0.82 -1.84
C GLU A 122 -8.46 -2.10 -2.19
N GLY A 123 -8.63 -2.99 -1.21
CA GLY A 123 -9.32 -4.27 -1.38
C GLY A 123 -8.53 -5.37 -2.12
N THR A 124 -7.26 -5.15 -2.46
CA THR A 124 -6.38 -6.11 -3.14
C THR A 124 -5.33 -6.64 -2.19
N LYS A 125 -5.33 -7.95 -1.93
CA LYS A 125 -4.21 -8.61 -1.22
C LYS A 125 -2.94 -8.54 -2.08
N TRP A 126 -1.85 -7.96 -1.57
CA TRP A 126 -0.60 -7.81 -2.34
C TRP A 126 0.53 -8.74 -1.88
N SER A 127 0.64 -9.04 -0.58
CA SER A 127 1.73 -9.86 -0.02
C SER A 127 1.31 -10.51 1.29
N VAL A 128 2.07 -11.53 1.67
CA VAL A 128 2.08 -12.13 2.99
C VAL A 128 3.30 -11.58 3.73
N VAL A 129 3.07 -10.99 4.91
CA VAL A 129 4.14 -10.64 5.84
C VAL A 129 4.62 -11.89 6.52
N ASN A 130 5.90 -12.18 6.34
CA ASN A 130 6.62 -13.18 7.09
C ASN A 130 7.98 -12.59 7.48
N THR A 131 8.18 -12.32 8.77
CA THR A 131 9.40 -11.71 9.29
C THR A 131 10.27 -12.72 10.03
N THR A 132 10.04 -14.02 9.87
CA THR A 132 10.72 -15.08 10.65
C THR A 132 12.23 -15.06 10.45
N GLU A 133 12.70 -14.95 9.20
CA GLU A 133 14.12 -14.92 8.89
C GLU A 133 14.78 -13.63 9.40
N ASP A 134 14.17 -12.48 9.13
CA ASP A 134 14.70 -11.19 9.59
C ASP A 134 14.74 -11.11 11.13
N PHE A 135 13.69 -11.58 11.81
CA PHE A 135 13.66 -11.64 13.27
C PHE A 135 14.79 -12.52 13.84
N ALA A 136 15.05 -13.68 13.24
CA ALA A 136 16.15 -14.56 13.68
C ALA A 136 17.53 -13.89 13.56
N ASN A 137 17.66 -12.91 12.67
CA ASN A 137 18.88 -12.12 12.46
C ASN A 137 18.86 -10.76 13.20
N GLY A 138 17.80 -10.46 13.98
CA GLY A 138 17.64 -9.16 14.65
C GLY A 138 17.37 -7.99 13.68
N LEU A 139 16.81 -8.27 12.51
CA LEU A 139 16.54 -7.32 11.44
C LEU A 139 15.05 -6.98 11.32
N SER A 140 14.75 -5.85 10.71
CA SER A 140 13.39 -5.47 10.28
C SER A 140 13.12 -5.90 8.84
N SER A 141 11.88 -6.31 8.55
CA SER A 141 11.41 -6.52 7.19
C SER A 141 10.70 -5.27 6.66
N TYR A 142 10.79 -5.01 5.36
CA TYR A 142 9.91 -4.05 4.70
C TYR A 142 9.35 -4.61 3.39
N TYR A 143 8.17 -4.13 3.00
CA TYR A 143 7.50 -4.49 1.76
C TYR A 143 7.08 -3.21 1.05
N GLU A 144 7.19 -3.19 -0.28
CA GLU A 144 6.80 -2.03 -1.08
C GLU A 144 5.83 -2.41 -2.18
N VAL A 145 4.82 -1.58 -2.39
CA VAL A 145 3.95 -1.64 -3.56
C VAL A 145 3.83 -0.26 -4.20
N VAL A 146 3.58 -0.21 -5.50
CA VAL A 146 3.14 0.97 -6.22
C VAL A 146 1.70 0.77 -6.69
N VAL A 147 0.83 1.71 -6.32
CA VAL A 147 -0.60 1.69 -6.63
C VAL A 147 -1.11 3.07 -7.05
N LEU A 148 -2.26 3.08 -7.74
CA LEU A 148 -3.00 4.29 -8.06
C LEU A 148 -4.17 4.45 -7.08
N ALA A 149 -4.28 5.62 -6.45
CA ALA A 149 -5.39 5.95 -5.57
C ALA A 149 -6.68 6.14 -6.38
N LYS A 150 -7.68 5.28 -6.16
CA LYS A 150 -8.99 5.37 -6.86
C LYS A 150 -9.95 6.35 -6.18
N GLY A 151 -9.77 6.59 -4.88
CA GLY A 151 -10.55 7.51 -4.06
C GLY A 151 -9.75 8.70 -3.55
N LYS A 152 -10.33 9.45 -2.60
CA LYS A 152 -9.66 10.50 -1.83
C LYS A 152 -8.97 9.96 -0.57
N THR A 153 -9.09 8.66 -0.35
CA THR A 153 -8.50 7.92 0.76
C THR A 153 -7.90 6.66 0.17
N LEU A 154 -6.72 6.27 0.63
CA LEU A 154 -6.07 5.01 0.32
C LEU A 154 -6.07 4.15 1.57
N SER A 155 -6.59 2.94 1.44
CA SER A 155 -6.66 1.96 2.51
C SER A 155 -5.48 1.00 2.46
N VAL A 156 -4.77 0.85 3.59
CA VAL A 156 -3.71 -0.16 3.77
C VAL A 156 -4.09 -1.01 4.97
N CYS A 157 -4.34 -2.29 4.76
CA CYS A 157 -4.87 -3.18 5.79
C CYS A 157 -3.96 -4.37 6.08
N LEU A 158 -4.01 -4.83 7.33
CA LEU A 158 -3.45 -6.10 7.77
C LEU A 158 -4.59 -7.06 8.07
N ALA A 159 -4.45 -8.32 7.68
CA ALA A 159 -5.46 -9.34 7.91
C ALA A 159 -4.84 -10.66 8.38
N ARG A 160 -5.48 -11.29 9.36
CA ARG A 160 -5.09 -12.65 9.79
C ARG A 160 -5.33 -13.63 8.64
N ASN A 161 -4.47 -14.63 8.53
CA ASN A 161 -4.61 -15.74 7.59
C ASN A 161 -4.49 -17.09 8.34
N ASN A 162 -4.53 -18.20 7.60
CA ASN A 162 -4.44 -19.55 8.16
C ASN A 162 -3.08 -19.88 8.81
N MET A 163 -2.05 -19.07 8.57
CA MET A 163 -0.72 -19.21 9.18
C MET A 163 -0.55 -18.29 10.40
N THR A 164 -1.49 -17.39 10.68
CA THR A 164 -1.41 -16.51 11.84
C THR A 164 -1.65 -17.31 13.13
N GLY A 165 -0.61 -17.47 13.94
CA GLY A 165 -0.67 -18.20 15.21
C GLY A 165 -1.79 -17.72 16.14
N THR A 166 -2.39 -18.64 16.89
CA THR A 166 -3.55 -18.37 17.76
C THR A 166 -3.25 -17.29 18.80
N ASN A 167 -2.01 -17.19 19.28
CA ASN A 167 -1.63 -16.24 20.34
C ASN A 167 -0.81 -15.05 19.82
N SER A 168 -0.55 -14.98 18.52
CA SER A 168 0.19 -13.88 17.90
C SER A 168 -0.74 -12.96 17.11
N SER A 169 -0.34 -11.71 16.95
CA SER A 169 -1.18 -10.64 16.40
C SER A 169 -0.50 -9.94 15.23
N PRO A 170 -1.19 -9.71 14.09
CA PRO A 170 -0.67 -8.82 13.07
C PRO A 170 -0.21 -7.50 13.69
N PHE A 171 0.91 -6.96 13.22
CA PHE A 171 1.52 -5.76 13.78
C PHE A 171 2.18 -4.95 12.68
N ILE A 172 2.53 -3.69 12.95
CA ILE A 172 3.27 -2.80 12.04
C ILE A 172 4.06 -1.77 12.85
N SER A 173 5.29 -1.49 12.43
CA SER A 173 6.20 -0.53 13.08
C SER A 173 6.19 0.83 12.38
N ALA A 174 6.16 0.84 11.05
CA ALA A 174 6.01 2.07 10.27
C ALA A 174 5.22 1.87 8.98
N LEU A 175 4.54 2.93 8.55
CA LEU A 175 3.80 2.99 7.29
C LEU A 175 4.16 4.27 6.54
N GLU A 176 4.64 4.12 5.32
CA GLU A 176 5.06 5.24 4.46
C GLU A 176 4.25 5.23 3.17
N LEU A 177 3.67 6.38 2.80
CA LEU A 177 2.99 6.59 1.52
C LEU A 177 3.65 7.75 0.80
N GLU A 178 4.38 7.45 -0.26
CA GLU A 178 5.16 8.40 -1.03
C GLU A 178 4.53 8.68 -2.39
N TYR A 179 4.24 9.95 -2.68
CA TYR A 179 3.69 10.35 -3.98
C TYR A 179 4.76 10.21 -5.07
N LEU A 180 4.43 9.47 -6.12
CA LEU A 180 5.25 9.31 -7.31
C LEU A 180 4.74 10.20 -8.44
N ASP A 181 5.67 10.89 -9.10
CA ASP A 181 5.34 11.67 -10.30
C ASP A 181 4.75 10.76 -11.39
N ASP A 182 3.88 11.32 -12.23
CA ASP A 182 3.18 10.57 -13.28
C ASP A 182 4.14 9.84 -14.23
N SER A 183 5.33 10.40 -14.46
CA SER A 183 6.37 9.81 -15.30
C SER A 183 7.00 8.52 -14.76
N VAL A 184 6.92 8.25 -13.45
CA VAL A 184 7.56 7.07 -12.84
C VAL A 184 6.71 5.83 -13.09
N TYR A 185 7.28 4.77 -13.68
CA TYR A 185 6.60 3.52 -14.03
C TYR A 185 5.35 3.70 -14.92
N ASN A 186 5.30 4.79 -15.71
CA ASN A 186 4.15 5.14 -16.56
C ASN A 186 3.84 4.14 -17.69
N SER A 187 4.68 3.13 -17.91
CA SER A 187 4.38 2.03 -18.83
C SER A 187 3.42 0.98 -18.24
N THR A 188 3.11 1.06 -16.95
CA THR A 188 2.17 0.15 -16.27
C THR A 188 0.76 0.74 -16.25
N ASP A 189 -0.24 -0.05 -16.66
CA ASP A 189 -1.65 0.32 -16.50
C ASP A 189 -2.10 0.11 -15.04
N PHE A 190 -1.93 1.13 -14.22
CA PHE A 190 -2.29 1.08 -12.80
C PHE A 190 -3.81 1.02 -12.53
N ASN A 191 -4.66 1.07 -13.55
CA ASN A 191 -6.09 0.78 -13.36
C ASN A 191 -6.35 -0.74 -13.28
N LYS A 192 -5.42 -1.55 -13.79
CA LYS A 192 -5.53 -3.01 -13.83
C LYS A 192 -4.51 -3.71 -12.94
N TYR A 193 -3.33 -3.12 -12.79
CA TYR A 193 -2.20 -3.75 -12.12
C TYR A 193 -1.62 -2.87 -11.03
N ALA A 194 -0.90 -3.50 -10.11
CA ALA A 194 0.00 -2.86 -9.17
C ALA A 194 1.40 -3.49 -9.30
N LEU A 195 2.41 -2.82 -8.77
CA LEU A 195 3.81 -3.28 -8.81
C LEU A 195 4.30 -3.54 -7.40
N SER A 196 4.65 -4.78 -7.07
CA SER A 196 5.29 -5.13 -5.80
C SER A 196 6.81 -5.14 -6.00
N THR A 197 7.57 -4.37 -5.21
CA THR A 197 9.04 -4.35 -5.37
C THR A 197 9.62 -5.71 -4.96
N VAL A 198 10.41 -6.32 -5.84
CA VAL A 198 11.17 -7.54 -5.54
C VAL A 198 12.61 -7.18 -5.21
N ALA A 199 13.23 -6.33 -6.02
CA ALA A 199 14.57 -5.82 -5.77
C ALA A 199 14.79 -4.49 -6.50
N ARG A 200 15.49 -3.58 -5.86
CA ARG A 200 15.98 -2.32 -6.42
C ARG A 200 17.40 -2.13 -5.95
N ALA A 201 18.36 -2.05 -6.86
CA ALA A 201 19.78 -2.16 -6.49
C ALA A 201 20.72 -1.26 -7.28
N ASN A 202 21.75 -0.76 -6.60
CA ASN A 202 22.91 -0.09 -7.18
C ASN A 202 24.10 -1.07 -7.25
N PHE A 203 24.53 -1.37 -8.47
CA PHE A 203 25.48 -2.43 -8.76
C PHE A 203 26.94 -2.00 -8.57
N GLY A 204 27.75 -2.95 -8.09
CA GLY A 204 29.17 -2.76 -7.81
C GLY A 204 29.47 -2.26 -6.40
N ASN A 205 28.48 -2.21 -5.51
CA ASN A 205 28.62 -1.77 -4.12
C ASN A 205 28.54 -2.97 -3.17
N PRO A 206 29.39 -3.06 -2.15
CA PRO A 206 29.41 -4.19 -1.24
C PRO A 206 28.14 -4.24 -0.38
N ALA A 207 27.73 -5.43 0.08
CA ALA A 207 26.43 -5.65 0.73
C ALA A 207 26.25 -4.89 2.06
N ASP A 208 27.35 -4.50 2.70
CA ASP A 208 27.42 -3.66 3.90
C ASP A 208 27.42 -2.15 3.58
N GLY A 209 27.31 -1.78 2.31
CA GLY A 209 27.21 -0.39 1.88
C GLY A 209 25.87 0.27 2.24
N ASP A 210 25.85 1.60 2.19
CA ASP A 210 24.65 2.37 2.51
C ASP A 210 23.52 2.11 1.51
N ILE A 211 22.30 1.91 2.04
CA ILE A 211 21.07 1.95 1.26
C ILE A 211 20.85 3.40 0.80
N ILE A 212 20.68 3.60 -0.51
CA ILE A 212 20.39 4.93 -1.06
C ILE A 212 18.87 5.13 -1.01
N GLY A 213 18.44 6.18 -0.32
CA GLY A 213 17.04 6.63 -0.23
C GLY A 213 16.96 8.15 -0.27
N PHE A 214 15.97 8.75 0.39
CA PHE A 214 15.92 10.20 0.56
C PHE A 214 17.14 10.72 1.36
N PRO A 215 17.74 11.88 1.02
CA PRO A 215 17.33 12.86 0.01
C PRO A 215 17.86 12.58 -1.41
N ASP A 216 18.72 11.58 -1.59
CA ASP A 216 19.31 11.25 -2.89
C ASP A 216 18.23 10.84 -3.90
N ASP A 217 17.31 9.95 -3.49
CA ASP A 217 16.09 9.63 -4.23
C ASP A 217 14.92 10.48 -3.74
N LYS A 218 14.44 11.40 -4.59
CA LYS A 218 13.34 12.32 -4.26
C LYS A 218 12.00 11.62 -3.99
N PHE A 219 11.85 10.36 -4.44
CA PHE A 219 10.68 9.52 -4.19
C PHE A 219 10.88 8.58 -2.99
N ASN A 220 12.00 8.74 -2.28
CA ASN A 220 12.38 7.93 -1.13
C ASN A 220 12.37 6.42 -1.41
N ARG A 221 12.62 6.00 -2.67
CA ARG A 221 12.78 4.57 -2.99
C ARG A 221 14.11 4.08 -2.42
N LEU A 222 14.11 2.88 -1.84
CA LEU A 222 15.32 2.27 -1.30
C LEU A 222 16.06 1.50 -2.39
N TRP A 223 17.33 1.83 -2.60
CA TRP A 223 18.25 1.13 -3.49
C TRP A 223 19.29 0.38 -2.65
N GLN A 224 19.25 -0.94 -2.72
CA GLN A 224 20.14 -1.82 -1.97
C GLN A 224 21.47 -2.03 -2.72
N PRO A 225 22.61 -1.98 -2.03
CA PRO A 225 23.88 -2.30 -2.66
C PRO A 225 23.89 -3.76 -3.13
N PHE A 226 24.43 -3.97 -4.32
CA PHE A 226 24.63 -5.32 -4.85
C PHE A 226 26.00 -5.44 -5.51
N LYS A 227 26.72 -6.50 -5.18
CA LYS A 227 28.00 -6.87 -5.77
C LYS A 227 28.09 -8.39 -5.86
N ASP A 228 28.64 -8.85 -6.97
CA ASP A 228 28.99 -10.25 -7.19
C ASP A 228 30.51 -10.38 -7.43
N GLN A 229 30.93 -11.49 -8.03
CA GLN A 229 32.35 -11.76 -8.30
C GLN A 229 32.89 -11.04 -9.55
N ASN A 230 32.04 -10.31 -10.29
CA ASN A 230 32.49 -9.60 -11.48
C ASN A 230 33.31 -8.35 -11.10
N PRO A 231 34.23 -7.91 -11.99
CA PRO A 231 34.97 -6.67 -11.80
C PRO A 231 34.05 -5.45 -11.61
N VAL A 232 34.48 -4.52 -10.76
CA VAL A 232 33.77 -3.26 -10.51
C VAL A 232 34.58 -2.10 -11.07
N SER A 233 33.91 -1.14 -11.70
CA SER A 233 34.50 0.12 -12.14
C SER A 233 33.83 1.30 -11.45
N SER A 234 34.63 2.20 -10.89
CA SER A 234 34.16 3.44 -10.30
C SER A 234 33.79 4.45 -11.37
N ASN A 235 32.70 5.16 -11.13
CA ASN A 235 32.14 6.13 -12.05
C ASN A 235 32.28 7.54 -11.45
N LYS A 236 32.92 8.42 -12.21
CA LYS A 236 33.09 9.84 -11.87
C LYS A 236 32.38 10.76 -12.88
N GLY A 237 31.56 10.18 -13.77
CA GLY A 237 30.77 10.91 -14.74
C GLY A 237 29.67 11.72 -14.06
N ILE A 238 29.32 12.85 -14.66
CA ILE A 238 28.15 13.63 -14.24
C ILE A 238 26.91 12.87 -14.71
N VAL A 239 26.01 12.57 -13.77
CA VAL A 239 24.75 11.88 -14.04
C VAL A 239 23.62 12.90 -13.91
N THR A 240 22.76 12.95 -14.91
CA THR A 240 21.52 13.74 -14.87
C THR A 240 20.33 12.79 -14.71
N PRO A 241 19.76 12.62 -13.50
CA PRO A 241 18.67 11.68 -13.23
C PRO A 241 17.50 11.74 -14.22
N SER A 242 17.15 12.92 -14.71
CA SER A 242 16.04 13.12 -15.66
C SER A 242 16.27 12.51 -17.04
N ASP A 243 17.51 12.14 -17.39
CA ASP A 243 17.82 11.46 -18.65
C ASP A 243 17.43 9.98 -18.63
N PHE A 244 17.11 9.44 -17.44
CA PHE A 244 16.77 8.05 -17.23
C PHE A 244 15.28 7.88 -16.95
N TRP A 245 14.73 6.76 -17.43
CA TRP A 245 13.38 6.34 -17.09
C TRP A 245 13.26 6.15 -15.57
N ASN A 246 12.12 6.47 -14.98
CA ASN A 246 11.90 6.43 -13.51
C ASN A 246 12.81 7.33 -12.66
N VAL A 247 13.65 8.18 -13.28
CA VAL A 247 14.47 9.20 -12.60
C VAL A 247 15.24 8.64 -11.38
N PRO A 248 16.05 7.58 -11.52
CA PRO A 248 16.92 7.07 -10.46
C PRO A 248 17.89 8.14 -9.94
N PRO A 249 18.26 8.12 -8.66
CA PRO A 249 19.15 9.12 -8.07
C PRO A 249 20.57 8.99 -8.63
N ALA A 250 21.29 10.09 -8.82
CA ALA A 250 22.63 10.07 -9.42
C ALA A 250 23.62 9.12 -8.70
N LYS A 251 23.46 8.98 -7.39
CA LYS A 251 24.31 8.17 -6.52
C LYS A 251 24.30 6.68 -6.87
N VAL A 252 23.24 6.14 -7.48
CA VAL A 252 23.21 4.71 -7.87
C VAL A 252 24.20 4.38 -8.98
N PHE A 253 24.67 5.40 -9.72
CA PHE A 253 25.60 5.23 -10.82
C PHE A 253 27.06 5.31 -10.39
N SER A 254 27.36 5.59 -9.12
CA SER A 254 28.73 5.79 -8.59
C SER A 254 29.67 4.61 -8.85
N ASN A 255 29.12 3.40 -8.96
CA ASN A 255 29.83 2.19 -9.33
C ASN A 255 29.08 1.46 -10.45
N SER A 256 29.78 0.52 -11.08
CA SER A 256 29.21 -0.37 -12.08
C SER A 256 29.89 -1.73 -12.02
N ILE A 257 29.13 -2.77 -12.30
CA ILE A 257 29.69 -4.09 -12.59
C ILE A 257 30.08 -4.11 -14.08
N THR A 258 31.26 -4.62 -14.40
CA THR A 258 31.82 -4.64 -15.76
C THR A 258 32.48 -5.99 -16.08
N ALA A 259 32.72 -6.24 -17.37
CA ALA A 259 33.59 -7.32 -17.83
C ALA A 259 34.75 -6.80 -18.70
N SER A 260 35.79 -7.62 -18.83
CA SER A 260 36.94 -7.36 -19.71
C SER A 260 36.52 -7.28 -21.19
N ARG A 261 37.36 -6.65 -22.02
CA ARG A 261 37.12 -6.52 -23.47
C ARG A 261 36.78 -7.88 -24.11
N GLY A 262 35.71 -7.91 -24.89
CA GLY A 262 35.25 -9.09 -25.61
C GLY A 262 34.67 -10.21 -24.73
N LYS A 263 34.58 -10.03 -23.41
CA LYS A 263 33.95 -11.00 -22.50
C LYS A 263 32.50 -10.61 -22.23
N GLN A 264 31.64 -11.62 -22.10
CA GLN A 264 30.28 -11.44 -21.63
C GLN A 264 30.29 -11.07 -20.14
N LEU A 265 29.35 -10.22 -19.73
CA LEU A 265 29.05 -10.01 -18.31
C LEU A 265 27.79 -10.82 -17.97
N GLN A 266 27.87 -11.67 -16.96
CA GLN A 266 26.75 -12.48 -16.48
C GLN A 266 26.50 -12.15 -15.02
N ILE A 267 25.25 -11.83 -14.70
CA ILE A 267 24.83 -11.42 -13.35
C ILE A 267 23.60 -12.23 -12.98
N GLN A 268 23.61 -12.82 -11.79
CA GLN A 268 22.45 -13.52 -11.24
C GLN A 268 21.74 -12.59 -10.26
N TRP A 269 20.70 -11.90 -10.74
CA TRP A 269 19.98 -10.89 -9.98
C TRP A 269 18.51 -10.81 -10.45
N PRO A 270 17.53 -10.70 -9.52
CA PRO A 270 17.66 -10.57 -8.06
C PRO A 270 18.23 -11.84 -7.38
N PRO A 271 18.73 -11.73 -6.13
CA PRO A 271 19.36 -12.87 -5.43
C PRO A 271 18.35 -13.96 -5.04
N VAL A 272 17.07 -13.61 -4.96
CA VAL A 272 15.96 -14.52 -4.62
C VAL A 272 15.42 -15.25 -5.85
N SER A 273 14.87 -16.45 -5.64
CA SER A 273 14.13 -17.17 -6.68
C SER A 273 12.72 -16.58 -6.81
N LEU A 274 12.26 -16.39 -8.05
CA LEU A 274 11.02 -15.71 -8.35
C LEU A 274 9.87 -16.70 -8.64
N PRO A 275 8.64 -16.45 -8.16
CA PRO A 275 7.49 -17.20 -8.63
C PRO A 275 7.25 -16.96 -10.12
N SER A 276 6.60 -17.92 -10.79
CA SER A 276 6.21 -17.75 -12.19
C SER A 276 5.15 -16.66 -12.32
N ALA A 277 5.53 -15.50 -12.86
CA ALA A 277 4.66 -14.34 -13.01
C ALA A 277 5.21 -13.38 -14.08
N ALA A 278 4.47 -12.30 -14.33
CA ALA A 278 4.95 -11.17 -15.12
C ALA A 278 5.65 -10.15 -14.21
N TYR A 279 6.76 -9.60 -14.69
CA TYR A 279 7.60 -8.66 -13.94
C TYR A 279 7.85 -7.41 -14.77
N TYR A 280 7.88 -6.28 -14.09
CA TYR A 280 8.49 -5.07 -14.61
C TYR A 280 10.00 -5.15 -14.35
N ILE A 281 10.81 -4.90 -15.37
CA ILE A 281 12.28 -4.87 -15.25
C ILE A 281 12.77 -3.55 -15.82
N ALA A 282 13.64 -2.83 -15.11
CA ALA A 282 14.40 -1.71 -15.65
C ALA A 282 15.88 -1.87 -15.30
N LEU A 283 16.76 -1.69 -16.29
CA LEU A 283 18.21 -1.77 -16.13
C LEU A 283 18.83 -0.45 -16.59
N TYR A 284 19.76 0.06 -15.78
CA TYR A 284 20.33 1.40 -15.94
C TYR A 284 21.81 1.32 -16.29
N PHE A 285 22.20 2.10 -17.30
CA PHE A 285 23.54 2.07 -17.87
C PHE A 285 24.05 3.49 -18.07
N GLN A 286 25.26 3.77 -17.60
CA GLN A 286 25.97 5.00 -17.90
C GLN A 286 27.46 4.71 -18.03
N ASP A 287 28.05 5.14 -19.13
CA ASP A 287 29.49 5.07 -19.31
C ASP A 287 30.14 6.33 -18.71
N ASN A 288 31.23 6.15 -17.98
CA ASN A 288 31.99 7.27 -17.42
C ASN A 288 32.99 7.86 -18.42
N ARG A 289 33.21 7.22 -19.57
CA ARG A 289 34.17 7.67 -20.58
C ARG A 289 33.53 8.50 -21.66
N THR A 290 34.25 9.55 -22.05
CA THR A 290 33.90 10.32 -23.25
C THR A 290 34.04 9.44 -24.49
N PRO A 291 33.05 9.42 -25.40
CA PRO A 291 33.11 8.62 -26.62
C PRO A 291 34.36 8.93 -27.46
N SER A 292 35.08 7.89 -27.88
CA SER A 292 36.20 7.99 -28.83
C SER A 292 36.27 6.72 -29.69
N THR A 293 37.12 6.70 -30.72
CA THR A 293 37.35 5.50 -31.55
C THR A 293 37.82 4.28 -30.75
N PHE A 294 38.38 4.51 -29.55
CA PHE A 294 38.90 3.47 -28.64
C PHE A 294 38.05 3.30 -27.38
N SER A 295 36.99 4.08 -27.21
CA SER A 295 36.18 4.12 -26.00
C SER A 295 34.71 4.27 -26.35
N TRP A 296 34.11 3.17 -26.81
CA TRP A 296 32.70 3.05 -27.14
C TRP A 296 32.22 1.62 -26.91
N ARG A 297 30.91 1.45 -26.68
CA ARG A 297 30.36 0.21 -26.12
C ARG A 297 28.99 -0.09 -26.68
N VAL A 298 28.90 -1.22 -27.34
CA VAL A 298 27.63 -1.75 -27.82
C VAL A 298 27.52 -3.21 -27.40
N PHE A 299 26.40 -3.58 -26.80
CA PHE A 299 26.14 -4.96 -26.40
C PHE A 299 24.66 -5.31 -26.51
N ASN A 300 24.37 -6.60 -26.58
CA ASN A 300 23.02 -7.13 -26.43
C ASN A 300 22.78 -7.47 -24.96
N VAL A 301 21.55 -7.31 -24.50
CA VAL A 301 21.10 -7.71 -23.17
C VAL A 301 20.13 -8.88 -23.34
N SER A 302 20.35 -9.96 -22.61
CA SER A 302 19.38 -11.05 -22.49
C SER A 302 19.04 -11.30 -21.03
N VAL A 303 17.81 -11.73 -20.79
CA VAL A 303 17.29 -12.12 -19.48
C VAL A 303 16.77 -13.55 -19.61
N ASN A 304 17.32 -14.47 -18.82
CA ASN A 304 17.04 -15.92 -18.88
C ASN A 304 17.16 -16.49 -20.30
N GLY A 305 18.23 -16.11 -21.00
CA GLY A 305 18.53 -16.58 -22.36
C GLY A 305 17.67 -15.98 -23.48
N LYS A 306 16.65 -15.18 -23.14
CA LYS A 306 15.81 -14.47 -24.13
C LYS A 306 16.34 -13.07 -24.37
N THR A 307 16.36 -12.64 -25.63
CA THR A 307 16.76 -11.29 -26.01
C THR A 307 15.87 -10.25 -25.33
N PHE A 308 16.46 -9.44 -24.46
CA PHE A 308 15.80 -8.31 -23.80
C PHE A 308 15.91 -7.07 -24.68
N TYR A 309 17.15 -6.70 -25.05
CA TYR A 309 17.45 -5.58 -25.94
C TYR A 309 18.65 -5.91 -26.83
N SER A 310 18.67 -5.39 -28.05
CA SER A 310 19.78 -5.54 -29.00
C SER A 310 20.44 -4.21 -29.30
N ASN A 311 21.76 -4.23 -29.55
CA ASN A 311 22.55 -3.07 -29.94
C ASN A 311 22.46 -1.89 -28.95
N VAL A 312 22.48 -2.18 -27.64
CA VAL A 312 22.46 -1.15 -26.59
C VAL A 312 23.77 -0.36 -26.64
N ASN A 313 23.68 0.91 -27.04
CA ASN A 313 24.81 1.83 -27.16
C ASN A 313 24.87 2.77 -25.95
N VAL A 314 25.78 2.48 -25.01
CA VAL A 314 25.87 3.23 -23.75
C VAL A 314 26.81 4.44 -23.91
N SER A 315 26.30 5.63 -23.57
CA SER A 315 27.04 6.89 -23.59
C SER A 315 27.20 7.50 -22.20
N THR A 316 27.83 8.68 -22.13
CA THR A 316 27.97 9.46 -20.89
C THR A 316 26.65 10.03 -20.36
N LYS A 317 25.68 10.26 -21.23
CA LYS A 317 24.29 10.59 -20.81
C LYS A 317 23.61 9.41 -20.14
N GLY A 318 24.05 8.20 -20.47
CA GLY A 318 23.42 6.95 -20.07
C GLY A 318 22.12 6.64 -20.81
N LEU A 319 21.51 5.52 -20.44
CA LEU A 319 20.23 5.05 -20.95
C LEU A 319 19.59 4.08 -19.97
N THR A 320 18.27 3.92 -20.11
CA THR A 320 17.50 2.85 -19.46
C THR A 320 16.98 1.89 -20.51
N VAL A 321 17.07 0.58 -20.25
CA VAL A 321 16.28 -0.42 -20.98
C VAL A 321 15.29 -1.07 -20.02
N TYR A 322 14.04 -1.26 -20.46
CA TYR A 322 13.00 -1.78 -19.56
C TYR A 322 12.00 -2.69 -20.28
N ALA A 323 11.31 -3.53 -19.52
CA ALA A 323 10.14 -4.25 -19.99
C ALA A 323 8.99 -4.02 -19.02
N ALA A 324 7.85 -3.61 -19.56
CA ALA A 324 6.63 -3.39 -18.78
C ALA A 324 5.98 -4.70 -18.33
N GLN A 325 6.19 -5.80 -19.05
CA GLN A 325 5.73 -7.14 -18.71
C GLN A 325 6.72 -8.18 -19.25
N TRP A 326 7.51 -8.79 -18.36
CA TRP A 326 8.49 -9.82 -18.70
C TRP A 326 8.26 -11.08 -17.87
N PRO A 327 8.11 -12.26 -18.49
CA PRO A 327 7.90 -13.50 -17.74
C PRO A 327 9.19 -13.94 -17.05
N LEU A 328 9.17 -14.09 -15.72
CA LEU A 328 10.25 -14.70 -14.95
C LEU A 328 9.72 -15.83 -14.08
N SER A 329 10.61 -16.78 -13.76
CA SER A 329 10.39 -17.88 -12.83
C SER A 329 11.75 -18.43 -12.39
N GLY A 330 11.89 -18.82 -11.12
CA GLY A 330 13.14 -19.33 -10.58
C GLY A 330 14.23 -18.25 -10.48
N LYS A 331 15.49 -18.67 -10.59
CA LYS A 331 16.63 -17.73 -10.59
C LYS A 331 16.65 -16.93 -11.90
N THR A 332 16.99 -15.65 -11.79
CA THR A 332 17.10 -14.74 -12.95
C THR A 332 18.55 -14.49 -13.30
N GLN A 333 18.91 -14.70 -14.56
CA GLN A 333 20.23 -14.40 -15.12
C GLN A 333 20.11 -13.28 -16.15
N ILE A 334 20.90 -12.24 -15.98
CA ILE A 334 21.07 -11.14 -16.92
C ILE A 334 22.44 -11.32 -17.60
N VAL A 335 22.47 -11.35 -18.93
CA VAL A 335 23.70 -11.51 -19.72
C VAL A 335 23.87 -10.36 -20.70
N LEU A 336 25.02 -9.70 -20.64
CA LEU A 336 25.39 -8.63 -21.55
C LEU A 336 26.47 -9.16 -22.48
N THR A 337 26.18 -9.20 -23.78
CA THR A 337 27.08 -9.75 -24.80
C THR A 337 27.63 -8.62 -25.68
N PRO A 338 28.94 -8.29 -25.60
CA PRO A 338 29.52 -7.26 -26.44
C PRO A 338 29.46 -7.63 -27.92
N GLY A 339 29.30 -6.63 -28.79
CA GLY A 339 29.45 -6.80 -30.22
C GLY A 339 30.87 -7.21 -30.62
N VAL A 340 31.05 -7.60 -31.88
CA VAL A 340 32.38 -7.89 -32.44
C VAL A 340 33.16 -6.58 -32.58
N GLY A 341 34.43 -6.58 -32.18
CA GLY A 341 35.33 -5.43 -32.35
C GLY A 341 35.18 -4.30 -31.31
N ILE A 342 34.24 -4.42 -30.37
CA ILE A 342 34.01 -3.39 -29.33
C ILE A 342 35.26 -3.25 -28.45
N PRO A 343 35.78 -2.02 -28.24
CA PRO A 343 37.04 -1.81 -27.52
C PRO A 343 36.94 -2.00 -26.01
N VAL A 344 35.73 -1.98 -25.43
CA VAL A 344 35.49 -2.17 -24.00
C VAL A 344 34.37 -3.18 -23.77
N GLY A 345 34.56 -4.10 -22.82
CA GLY A 345 33.50 -5.03 -22.36
C GLY A 345 32.32 -4.30 -21.71
N PRO A 346 31.15 -4.93 -21.51
CA PRO A 346 29.86 -4.35 -21.07
C PRO A 346 29.79 -3.94 -19.57
N ILE A 347 28.84 -3.06 -19.20
CA ILE A 347 28.66 -2.52 -17.83
C ILE A 347 27.18 -2.56 -17.48
N ILE A 348 26.88 -2.49 -16.19
CA ILE A 348 25.56 -2.14 -15.66
C ILE A 348 25.72 -1.40 -14.33
N ASN A 349 24.89 -0.38 -14.09
CA ASN A 349 25.02 0.49 -12.91
C ASN A 349 23.95 0.20 -11.87
N ALA A 350 22.72 -0.08 -12.29
CA ALA A 350 21.62 -0.34 -11.38
C ALA A 350 20.52 -1.16 -12.05
N GLY A 351 19.59 -1.67 -11.25
CA GLY A 351 18.44 -2.41 -11.74
C GLY A 351 17.23 -2.35 -10.81
N GLU A 352 16.05 -2.52 -11.39
CA GLU A 352 14.77 -2.67 -10.69
C GLU A 352 14.01 -3.87 -11.24
N VAL A 353 13.49 -4.71 -10.33
CA VAL A 353 12.56 -5.80 -10.64
C VAL A 353 11.37 -5.67 -9.71
N MET A 354 10.18 -5.60 -10.30
CA MET A 354 8.92 -5.54 -9.57
C MET A 354 7.97 -6.60 -10.12
N GLN A 355 7.31 -7.34 -9.23
CA GLN A 355 6.27 -8.27 -9.62
C GLN A 355 5.01 -7.51 -9.99
N ILE A 356 4.41 -7.86 -11.12
CA ILE A 356 3.14 -7.30 -11.57
C ILE A 356 2.04 -8.21 -11.09
N PHE A 357 1.06 -7.65 -10.39
CA PHE A 357 -0.12 -8.40 -9.97
C PHE A 357 -1.41 -7.63 -10.28
N PRO A 358 -2.48 -8.34 -10.67
CA PRO A 358 -3.75 -7.71 -10.97
C PRO A 358 -4.42 -7.19 -9.70
N LEU A 359 -5.17 -6.09 -9.83
CA LEU A 359 -6.00 -5.57 -8.74
C LEU A 359 -7.20 -6.51 -8.48
N GLY A 360 -7.56 -6.69 -7.20
CA GLY A 360 -8.60 -7.61 -6.71
C GLY A 360 -10.05 -7.17 -6.98
N GLY A 361 -10.26 -6.23 -7.90
CA GLY A 361 -11.55 -5.62 -8.20
C GLY A 361 -11.79 -4.30 -7.47
N ALA A 362 -13.05 -3.92 -7.34
CA ALA A 362 -13.49 -2.78 -6.53
C ALA A 362 -14.95 -3.00 -6.11
N THR A 363 -15.32 -2.60 -4.89
CA THR A 363 -16.73 -2.41 -4.55
C THR A 363 -17.29 -1.21 -5.32
N LEU A 364 -18.57 -1.29 -5.72
CA LEU A 364 -19.21 -0.18 -6.41
C LEU A 364 -19.08 1.10 -5.56
N PRO A 365 -18.56 2.22 -6.10
CA PRO A 365 -18.29 3.42 -5.29
C PRO A 365 -19.51 3.96 -4.53
N ARG A 366 -20.71 3.75 -5.07
CA ARG A 366 -21.98 4.10 -4.40
C ARG A 366 -22.21 3.26 -3.15
N ASP A 367 -21.94 1.96 -3.23
CA ASP A 367 -22.08 1.05 -2.09
C ASP A 367 -21.03 1.35 -1.02
N VAL A 368 -19.77 1.62 -1.42
CA VAL A 368 -18.71 2.09 -0.50
C VAL A 368 -19.17 3.34 0.25
N THR A 369 -19.61 4.37 -0.47
CA THR A 369 -20.09 5.62 0.13
C THR A 369 -21.24 5.38 1.10
N ALA A 370 -22.24 4.59 0.70
CA ALA A 370 -23.38 4.27 1.54
C ALA A 370 -22.99 3.48 2.81
N MET A 371 -22.08 2.53 2.70
CA MET A 371 -21.58 1.76 3.85
C MET A 371 -20.80 2.63 4.84
N HIS A 372 -20.01 3.59 4.38
CA HIS A 372 -19.35 4.54 5.28
C HIS A 372 -20.32 5.51 5.96
N GLU A 373 -21.45 5.85 5.32
CA GLU A 373 -22.54 6.60 5.98
C GLU A 373 -23.25 5.75 7.03
N VAL A 374 -23.57 4.49 6.72
CA VAL A 374 -24.15 3.53 7.68
C VAL A 374 -23.23 3.35 8.89
N LYS A 375 -21.92 3.14 8.66
CA LYS A 375 -20.90 3.07 9.73
C LYS A 375 -20.95 4.28 10.66
N ARG A 376 -21.04 5.50 10.11
CA ARG A 376 -21.02 6.75 10.89
C ARG A 376 -22.25 6.96 11.78
N ASN A 377 -23.36 6.27 11.49
CA ASN A 377 -24.59 6.38 12.28
C ASN A 377 -24.70 5.33 13.38
N PHE A 378 -23.73 4.42 13.48
CA PHE A 378 -23.60 3.48 14.59
C PHE A 378 -22.57 3.98 15.60
N ASP A 379 -22.87 3.87 16.89
CA ASP A 379 -21.98 4.37 17.95
C ASP A 379 -20.74 3.47 18.16
N SER A 380 -20.88 2.19 17.86
CA SER A 380 -19.83 1.18 18.01
C SER A 380 -19.94 0.11 16.92
N PRO A 381 -19.65 0.48 15.65
CA PRO A 381 -19.65 -0.48 14.55
C PRO A 381 -18.57 -1.55 14.75
N PRO A 382 -18.68 -2.73 14.10
CA PRO A 382 -17.63 -3.75 14.16
C PRO A 382 -16.26 -3.18 13.80
N ALA A 383 -15.22 -3.64 14.52
CA ALA A 383 -13.88 -3.06 14.44
C ALA A 383 -13.22 -3.19 13.05
N ASP A 384 -13.66 -4.16 12.23
CA ASP A 384 -13.19 -4.34 10.85
C ASP A 384 -13.97 -3.53 9.79
N TRP A 385 -14.89 -2.64 10.20
CA TRP A 385 -15.57 -1.71 9.30
C TRP A 385 -14.64 -0.58 8.86
N SER A 386 -13.52 -0.90 8.24
CA SER A 386 -12.53 0.04 7.69
C SER A 386 -12.01 -0.46 6.33
N GLY A 387 -11.64 0.45 5.44
CA GLY A 387 -11.27 0.11 4.05
C GLY A 387 -12.45 -0.33 3.17
N ASP A 388 -12.23 -1.16 2.14
CA ASP A 388 -13.29 -1.59 1.22
C ASP A 388 -14.29 -2.55 1.92
N PRO A 389 -15.62 -2.37 1.84
CA PRO A 389 -16.58 -3.18 2.59
C PRO A 389 -16.74 -4.63 2.09
N CYS A 390 -16.41 -4.93 0.84
CA CYS A 390 -16.53 -6.28 0.28
C CYS A 390 -15.18 -6.95 0.01
N LEU A 391 -14.11 -6.18 -0.17
CA LEU A 391 -12.86 -6.69 -0.74
C LEU A 391 -11.67 -6.67 0.24
N PRO A 392 -10.75 -7.65 0.11
CA PRO A 392 -10.88 -8.85 -0.72
C PRO A 392 -12.02 -9.75 -0.22
N GLU A 393 -12.53 -10.65 -1.06
CA GLU A 393 -13.72 -11.48 -0.77
C GLU A 393 -13.65 -12.21 0.58
N ALA A 394 -12.47 -12.74 0.94
CA ALA A 394 -12.23 -13.42 2.22
C ALA A 394 -12.22 -12.48 3.45
N ASN A 395 -12.20 -11.16 3.23
CA ASN A 395 -12.04 -10.13 4.26
C ASN A 395 -13.06 -8.99 4.07
N SER A 396 -14.29 -9.27 3.63
CA SER A 396 -15.39 -8.30 3.69
C SER A 396 -15.60 -7.79 5.13
N TRP A 397 -16.34 -6.71 5.35
CA TRP A 397 -16.66 -6.22 6.69
C TRP A 397 -17.59 -7.15 7.46
N THR A 398 -17.45 -7.25 8.78
CA THR A 398 -18.30 -8.11 9.62
C THR A 398 -19.79 -7.82 9.40
N GLY A 399 -20.56 -8.89 9.19
CA GLY A 399 -21.98 -8.81 8.85
C GLY A 399 -22.30 -8.43 7.41
N VAL A 400 -21.32 -8.09 6.58
CA VAL A 400 -21.53 -7.70 5.17
C VAL A 400 -21.31 -8.89 4.24
N THR A 401 -22.33 -9.24 3.48
CA THR A 401 -22.24 -10.20 2.36
C THR A 401 -22.34 -9.46 1.04
N CYS A 402 -21.50 -9.85 0.09
CA CYS A 402 -21.43 -9.20 -1.22
C CYS A 402 -21.58 -10.20 -2.36
N SER A 403 -22.13 -9.73 -3.48
CA SER A 403 -22.04 -10.41 -4.77
C SER A 403 -20.80 -9.93 -5.53
N TYR A 404 -20.17 -10.81 -6.29
CA TYR A 404 -18.95 -10.51 -7.04
C TYR A 404 -19.20 -10.53 -8.55
N GLY A 405 -18.56 -9.60 -9.26
CA GLY A 405 -18.70 -9.38 -10.69
C GLY A 405 -17.78 -8.26 -11.13
N LYS A 406 -18.18 -7.44 -12.12
CA LYS A 406 -17.41 -6.26 -12.53
C LYS A 406 -17.12 -5.31 -11.35
N PHE A 407 -18.10 -5.16 -10.46
CA PHE A 407 -17.97 -4.49 -9.18
C PHE A 407 -18.60 -5.38 -8.11
N ALA A 408 -17.99 -5.44 -6.93
CA ALA A 408 -18.65 -6.04 -5.78
C ALA A 408 -19.84 -5.16 -5.36
N ARG A 409 -20.94 -5.80 -4.95
CA ARG A 409 -22.17 -5.13 -4.49
C ARG A 409 -22.58 -5.70 -3.15
N VAL A 410 -23.01 -4.85 -2.22
CA VAL A 410 -23.53 -5.30 -0.93
C VAL A 410 -24.93 -5.87 -1.11
N ILE A 411 -25.13 -7.13 -0.72
CA ILE A 411 -26.40 -7.86 -0.89
C ILE A 411 -27.05 -8.26 0.43
N ALA A 412 -26.28 -8.32 1.53
CA ALA A 412 -26.85 -8.52 2.85
C ALA A 412 -26.07 -7.77 3.93
N LEU A 413 -26.81 -7.25 4.91
CA LEU A 413 -26.29 -6.76 6.19
C LEU A 413 -26.90 -7.63 7.29
N ASN A 414 -26.06 -8.40 7.98
CA ASN A 414 -26.44 -9.24 9.11
C ASN A 414 -25.60 -8.87 10.34
N LEU A 415 -26.20 -8.12 11.25
CA LEU A 415 -25.62 -7.74 12.54
C LEU A 415 -26.61 -8.08 13.67
N THR A 416 -27.37 -9.17 13.53
CA THR A 416 -28.29 -9.59 14.58
C THR A 416 -27.53 -9.88 15.88
N SER A 417 -28.04 -9.37 17.00
CA SER A 417 -27.51 -9.63 18.35
C SER A 417 -26.05 -9.22 18.59
N VAL A 418 -25.54 -8.19 17.90
CA VAL A 418 -24.16 -7.69 18.13
C VAL A 418 -24.09 -6.54 19.15
N GLY A 419 -25.23 -6.16 19.74
CA GLY A 419 -25.30 -5.08 20.72
C GLY A 419 -25.18 -3.68 20.11
N LEU A 420 -25.48 -3.56 18.82
CA LEU A 420 -25.35 -2.33 18.04
C LEU A 420 -26.29 -1.23 18.56
N SER A 421 -25.78 -0.01 18.70
CA SER A 421 -26.58 1.20 19.00
C SER A 421 -26.32 2.30 17.96
N GLY A 422 -27.11 3.36 18.03
CA GLY A 422 -27.18 4.40 17.01
C GLY A 422 -28.44 4.25 16.16
N SER A 423 -28.40 4.71 14.91
CA SER A 423 -29.58 4.71 14.03
C SER A 423 -29.27 4.13 12.65
N LEU A 424 -30.31 3.64 11.95
CA LEU A 424 -30.16 3.17 10.58
C LEU A 424 -30.14 4.37 9.62
N ALA A 425 -28.97 4.66 9.06
CA ALA A 425 -28.78 5.79 8.16
C ALA A 425 -29.73 5.73 6.95
N PRO A 426 -30.38 6.85 6.55
CA PRO A 426 -31.19 6.91 5.32
C PRO A 426 -30.43 6.47 4.06
N ASN A 427 -29.11 6.67 4.04
CA ASN A 427 -28.22 6.27 2.95
C ASN A 427 -28.21 4.76 2.69
N VAL A 428 -28.71 3.92 3.60
CA VAL A 428 -28.91 2.47 3.35
C VAL A 428 -29.71 2.22 2.07
N VAL A 429 -30.63 3.14 1.70
CA VAL A 429 -31.43 3.09 0.47
C VAL A 429 -30.60 3.13 -0.82
N SER A 430 -29.33 3.57 -0.74
CA SER A 430 -28.41 3.60 -1.88
C SER A 430 -27.85 2.21 -2.23
N LEU A 431 -27.92 1.26 -1.30
CA LEU A 431 -27.47 -0.13 -1.46
C LEU A 431 -28.52 -0.95 -2.23
N THR A 432 -28.78 -0.54 -3.48
CA THR A 432 -29.86 -1.05 -4.35
C THR A 432 -29.82 -2.55 -4.66
N ALA A 433 -28.73 -3.24 -4.33
CA ALA A 433 -28.59 -4.69 -4.49
C ALA A 433 -28.91 -5.48 -3.21
N LEU A 434 -29.30 -4.81 -2.11
CA LEU A 434 -29.65 -5.49 -0.86
C LEU A 434 -30.86 -6.41 -1.02
N HIS A 435 -30.69 -7.65 -0.62
CA HIS A 435 -31.75 -8.64 -0.47
C HIS A 435 -32.15 -8.78 1.01
N HIS A 436 -31.19 -8.64 1.93
CA HIS A 436 -31.40 -8.93 3.34
C HIS A 436 -30.85 -7.81 4.22
N ILE A 437 -31.69 -7.29 5.10
CA ILE A 437 -31.27 -6.42 6.21
C ILE A 437 -31.73 -7.10 7.50
N TRP A 438 -30.78 -7.61 8.27
CA TRP A 438 -31.01 -8.29 9.54
C TRP A 438 -30.23 -7.57 10.64
N LEU A 439 -30.94 -6.76 11.40
CA LEU A 439 -30.40 -5.95 12.50
C LEU A 439 -31.22 -6.16 13.79
N GLY A 440 -31.94 -7.28 13.88
CA GLY A 440 -32.74 -7.64 15.05
C GLY A 440 -31.89 -7.83 16.31
N ASP A 441 -32.53 -7.77 17.48
CA ASP A 441 -31.89 -7.97 18.80
C ASP A 441 -30.74 -6.99 19.08
N ASN A 442 -30.94 -5.71 18.78
CA ASN A 442 -29.96 -4.65 19.01
C ASN A 442 -30.57 -3.50 19.83
N LYS A 443 -29.89 -2.36 19.88
CA LYS A 443 -30.30 -1.15 20.60
C LYS A 443 -30.46 0.03 19.65
N LEU A 444 -30.85 -0.22 18.40
CA LEU A 444 -31.03 0.81 17.39
C LEU A 444 -32.21 1.71 17.75
N THR A 445 -32.03 3.02 17.53
CA THR A 445 -33.01 4.08 17.79
C THR A 445 -33.32 4.86 16.51
N GLY A 446 -34.26 5.80 16.61
CA GLY A 446 -34.71 6.63 15.49
C GLY A 446 -35.68 5.92 14.57
N ASN A 447 -36.00 6.57 13.45
CA ASN A 447 -37.01 6.10 12.51
C ASN A 447 -36.47 5.06 11.53
N ILE A 448 -37.35 4.19 11.05
CA ILE A 448 -37.08 3.35 9.89
C ILE A 448 -37.04 4.27 8.65
N PRO A 449 -35.94 4.32 7.88
CA PRO A 449 -35.85 5.20 6.71
C PRO A 449 -36.75 4.72 5.57
N GLU A 450 -37.09 5.63 4.65
CA GLU A 450 -37.81 5.30 3.42
C GLU A 450 -36.97 4.35 2.53
N MET A 451 -37.41 3.10 2.38
CA MET A 451 -36.64 2.04 1.70
C MET A 451 -37.04 1.82 0.24
N GLY A 452 -37.93 2.65 -0.32
CA GLY A 452 -38.58 2.42 -1.61
C GLY A 452 -37.67 2.16 -2.82
N ALA A 453 -36.38 2.51 -2.77
CA ALA A 453 -35.43 2.23 -3.85
C ALA A 453 -34.76 0.84 -3.76
N LEU A 454 -34.90 0.12 -2.64
CA LEU A 454 -34.35 -1.21 -2.43
C LEU A 454 -35.22 -2.28 -3.10
N LYS A 455 -35.33 -2.23 -4.43
CA LYS A 455 -36.24 -3.09 -5.21
C LYS A 455 -35.94 -4.58 -5.07
N GLU A 456 -34.71 -4.90 -4.71
CA GLU A 456 -34.25 -6.27 -4.51
C GLU A 456 -34.46 -6.80 -3.08
N LEU A 457 -34.92 -5.97 -2.14
CA LEU A 457 -35.08 -6.35 -0.74
C LEU A 457 -36.15 -7.41 -0.57
N GLU A 458 -35.76 -8.54 0.02
CA GLU A 458 -36.61 -9.70 0.28
C GLU A 458 -37.02 -9.77 1.76
N THR A 459 -36.09 -9.48 2.67
CA THR A 459 -36.30 -9.65 4.11
C THR A 459 -35.77 -8.45 4.90
N LEU A 460 -36.58 -7.92 5.80
CA LEU A 460 -36.23 -6.84 6.72
C LEU A 460 -36.53 -7.26 8.15
N HIS A 461 -35.49 -7.53 8.94
CA HIS A 461 -35.60 -7.92 10.35
C HIS A 461 -34.99 -6.81 11.20
N LEU A 462 -35.84 -6.08 11.93
CA LEU A 462 -35.47 -5.00 12.85
C LEU A 462 -36.13 -5.21 14.23
N GLU A 463 -36.66 -6.40 14.51
CA GLU A 463 -37.29 -6.77 15.78
C GLU A 463 -36.37 -6.58 16.98
N ASN A 464 -36.94 -6.42 18.17
CA ASN A 464 -36.20 -6.30 19.42
C ASN A 464 -35.16 -5.17 19.39
N ASN A 465 -35.60 -3.97 19.02
CA ASN A 465 -34.80 -2.73 19.01
C ASN A 465 -35.55 -1.61 19.77
N GLN A 466 -35.13 -0.37 19.59
CA GLN A 466 -35.76 0.82 20.18
C GLN A 466 -36.17 1.83 19.11
N LEU A 467 -36.49 1.35 17.90
CA LEU A 467 -36.91 2.20 16.77
C LEU A 467 -38.26 2.85 17.08
N GLU A 468 -38.46 4.06 16.57
CA GLU A 468 -39.64 4.89 16.84
C GLU A 468 -40.23 5.50 15.56
N GLY A 469 -41.40 6.14 15.70
CA GLY A 469 -42.14 6.72 14.59
C GLY A 469 -42.88 5.68 13.73
N PRO A 470 -43.46 6.11 12.60
CA PRO A 470 -44.34 5.27 11.80
C PRO A 470 -43.58 4.27 10.93
N ILE A 471 -44.23 3.17 10.57
CA ILE A 471 -43.76 2.23 9.55
C ILE A 471 -43.84 2.92 8.18
N PRO A 472 -42.74 3.04 7.41
CA PRO A 472 -42.75 3.72 6.11
C PRO A 472 -43.65 3.04 5.08
N GLU A 473 -44.53 3.81 4.42
CA GLU A 473 -45.38 3.29 3.34
C GLU A 473 -44.57 2.69 2.18
N SER A 474 -43.33 3.16 1.97
CA SER A 474 -42.48 2.67 0.89
C SER A 474 -42.13 1.18 1.00
N LEU A 475 -42.19 0.59 2.21
CA LEU A 475 -42.02 -0.85 2.40
C LEU A 475 -43.10 -1.66 1.66
N GLY A 476 -44.34 -1.17 1.68
CA GLY A 476 -45.45 -1.75 0.94
C GLY A 476 -45.28 -1.69 -0.58
N LYS A 477 -44.35 -0.87 -1.09
CA LYS A 477 -44.08 -0.67 -2.52
C LYS A 477 -42.88 -1.47 -3.04
N LEU A 478 -42.24 -2.29 -2.20
CA LEU A 478 -41.09 -3.12 -2.58
C LEU A 478 -41.53 -4.41 -3.27
N PRO A 479 -41.11 -4.71 -4.51
CA PRO A 479 -41.70 -5.80 -5.29
C PRO A 479 -41.31 -7.19 -4.78
N LYS A 480 -40.12 -7.36 -4.19
CA LYS A 480 -39.59 -8.66 -3.74
C LYS A 480 -39.74 -8.93 -2.23
N LEU A 481 -40.20 -7.93 -1.47
CA LEU A 481 -40.31 -8.04 -0.02
C LEU A 481 -41.29 -9.16 0.35
N ARG A 482 -40.85 -10.07 1.20
CA ARG A 482 -41.59 -11.26 1.65
C ARG A 482 -41.65 -11.46 3.17
N GLU A 483 -40.72 -10.88 3.91
CA GLU A 483 -40.66 -10.99 5.37
C GLU A 483 -40.27 -9.64 5.99
N VAL A 484 -41.06 -9.20 6.97
CA VAL A 484 -40.85 -7.96 7.72
C VAL A 484 -41.11 -8.24 9.20
N TYR A 485 -40.07 -8.15 10.02
CA TYR A 485 -40.17 -8.30 11.47
C TYR A 485 -39.79 -6.99 12.15
N LEU A 486 -40.76 -6.41 12.85
CA LEU A 486 -40.65 -5.11 13.51
C LEU A 486 -41.12 -5.15 14.96
N GLN A 487 -41.62 -6.29 15.45
CA GLN A 487 -42.10 -6.47 16.81
C GLN A 487 -41.07 -6.05 17.86
N ASN A 488 -41.56 -5.66 19.04
CA ASN A 488 -40.74 -5.22 20.17
C ASN A 488 -39.84 -4.02 19.83
N ASN A 489 -40.44 -3.00 19.20
CA ASN A 489 -39.91 -1.64 19.03
C ASN A 489 -40.87 -0.62 19.67
N LYS A 490 -40.57 0.68 19.53
CA LYS A 490 -41.42 1.81 19.98
C LYS A 490 -42.13 2.49 18.81
N LEU A 491 -42.49 1.71 17.78
CA LEU A 491 -43.17 2.23 16.58
C LEU A 491 -44.57 2.74 16.94
N ASP A 492 -45.00 3.78 16.25
CA ASP A 492 -46.33 4.39 16.37
C ASP A 492 -47.09 4.40 15.03
N GLY A 493 -48.34 4.86 15.07
CA GLY A 493 -49.22 4.87 13.90
C GLY A 493 -49.75 3.49 13.50
N ASP A 494 -50.54 3.48 12.42
CA ASP A 494 -51.12 2.26 11.86
C ASP A 494 -50.15 1.55 10.91
N VAL A 495 -50.30 0.23 10.78
CA VAL A 495 -49.59 -0.54 9.74
C VAL A 495 -50.07 -0.05 8.36
N PRO A 496 -49.19 0.41 7.45
CA PRO A 496 -49.61 0.96 6.17
C PRO A 496 -50.46 -0.01 5.34
N ASP A 497 -51.57 0.46 4.76
CA ASP A 497 -52.44 -0.37 3.90
C ASP A 497 -51.67 -1.04 2.76
N THR A 498 -50.67 -0.34 2.20
CA THR A 498 -49.78 -0.88 1.17
C THR A 498 -49.00 -2.11 1.62
N LEU A 499 -48.70 -2.21 2.93
CA LEU A 499 -47.99 -3.34 3.52
C LEU A 499 -48.98 -4.45 3.91
N GLN A 500 -50.16 -4.10 4.45
CA GLN A 500 -51.22 -5.08 4.76
C GLN A 500 -51.73 -5.79 3.50
N ALA A 501 -51.79 -5.09 2.36
CA ALA A 501 -52.20 -5.65 1.07
C ALA A 501 -51.19 -6.69 0.51
N LYS A 502 -49.96 -6.76 1.06
CA LYS A 502 -48.97 -7.74 0.64
C LYS A 502 -49.21 -9.09 1.33
N LYS A 503 -49.18 -10.17 0.54
CA LYS A 503 -49.20 -11.56 1.05
C LYS A 503 -47.81 -11.95 1.57
N ILE A 504 -47.38 -11.36 2.68
CA ILE A 504 -46.03 -11.50 3.26
C ILE A 504 -46.12 -11.80 4.75
N LYS A 505 -45.05 -12.34 5.35
CA LYS A 505 -44.99 -12.50 6.81
C LYS A 505 -44.67 -11.16 7.45
N ILE A 506 -45.52 -10.71 8.35
CA ILE A 506 -45.37 -9.47 9.12
C ILE A 506 -45.52 -9.82 10.59
N GLN A 507 -44.56 -9.45 11.43
CA GLN A 507 -44.63 -9.59 12.88
C GLN A 507 -44.28 -8.28 13.57
#